data_AF-A0A7X6A8N7-F1
#
_entry.id   AF-A0A7X6A8N7-F1
#
_cell.length_a   1.000
_cell.length_b   1.000
_cell.length_c   1.000
_cell.angle_alpha   90.00
_cell.angle_beta   90.00
_cell.angle_gamma   90.00
#
_symmetry.space_group_name_H-M   'P 1'
#
loop_
_entity.id
_entity.type
_entity.pdbx_description
1 polymer ?
#
loop_
_entity_poly.entity_id
_entity_poly.type
_entity_poly.pdbx_seq_one_letter_code
_entity_poly.pdbx_strand_id
1 'polypeptide(L)'
;AAQEVTINPGGMGELSLGSVYHAPATVLGQYHFGSEGKTRPYVGAGINYTIFYGESGDLQLLNLDSGSLGWAVQAGLDKQIGDDKVFNFDLKYIAIE
;
A
#
# COMPACT_ATOMS: atom_id res chain seq x y z
N ALA A 1 2.94 8.55 2.61
CA ALA A 1 2.78 9.84 1.90
C ALA A 1 1.93 10.76 2.76
N ALA A 2 1.92 12.08 2.50
CA ALA A 2 0.94 12.97 3.13
C ALA A 2 -0.41 12.78 2.43
N GLN A 3 -1.47 12.55 3.21
CA GLN A 3 -2.82 12.44 2.69
C GLN A 3 -3.69 13.51 3.34
N GLU A 4 -4.28 14.37 2.49
CA GLU A 4 -5.28 15.33 2.94
C GLU A 4 -6.63 14.62 3.11
N VAL A 5 -7.30 14.93 4.21
CA VAL A 5 -8.63 14.39 4.50
C VAL A 5 -9.64 15.52 4.35
N THR A 6 -10.47 15.41 3.31
CA THR A 6 -11.55 16.37 3.02
C THR A 6 -12.89 15.66 3.17
N ILE A 7 -13.83 16.26 3.88
CA ILE A 7 -15.23 15.81 3.90
C ILE A 7 -16.11 16.80 3.14
N ASN A 8 -17.06 16.28 2.38
CA ASN A 8 -18.10 17.06 1.72
C ASN A 8 -19.46 16.71 2.34
N PRO A 9 -19.91 17.46 3.35
CA PRO A 9 -21.21 17.26 3.96
C PRO A 9 -22.28 17.86 3.04
N GLY A 10 -22.66 17.11 2.01
CA GLY A 10 -23.91 17.31 1.28
C GLY A 10 -24.11 18.69 0.63
N GLY A 11 -23.06 19.30 0.08
CA GLY A 11 -23.19 20.52 -0.73
C GLY A 11 -22.89 21.85 -0.01
N MET A 12 -22.32 21.81 1.20
CA MET A 12 -21.91 23.00 1.96
C MET A 12 -20.47 23.49 1.69
N GLY A 13 -19.78 22.89 0.72
CA GLY A 13 -18.37 23.17 0.42
C GLY A 13 -17.42 22.13 1.01
N GLU A 14 -16.19 22.07 0.47
CA GLU A 14 -15.14 21.17 0.94
C GLU A 14 -14.58 21.68 2.28
N LEU A 15 -14.74 20.88 3.34
CA LEU A 15 -14.11 21.15 4.62
C LEU A 15 -12.89 20.24 4.75
N SER A 16 -11.70 20.84 4.71
CA SER A 16 -10.45 20.15 5.02
C SER A 16 -10.38 19.91 6.53
N LEU A 17 -10.28 18.65 6.93
CA LEU A 17 -10.15 18.24 8.33
C LEU A 17 -8.69 18.28 8.80
N GLY A 18 -7.75 18.34 7.85
CA GLY A 18 -6.31 18.38 8.10
C GLY A 18 -5.55 17.38 7.23
N SER A 19 -4.29 17.15 7.59
CA SER A 19 -3.41 16.20 6.91
C SER A 19 -2.89 15.16 7.89
N VAL A 20 -2.77 13.92 7.42
CA VAL A 20 -2.12 12.82 8.14
C VAL A 20 -1.02 12.23 7.27
N TYR A 21 0.11 11.86 7.88
CA TYR A 21 1.13 11.07 7.20
C TYR A 21 0.87 9.60 7.49
N HIS A 22 0.94 8.77 6.45
CA HIS A 22 0.92 7.32 6.59
C HIS A 22 2.24 6.70 6.10
N ALA A 23 2.75 5.73 6.84
CA ALA A 23 3.89 4.90 6.47
C ALA A 23 3.46 3.42 6.44
N PRO A 24 3.15 2.86 5.27
CA PRO A 24 2.79 1.46 5.14
C PRO A 24 4.05 0.60 5.11
N ALA A 25 4.28 -0.17 6.18
CA ALA A 25 5.29 -1.22 6.22
C ALA A 25 4.64 -2.54 5.76
N THR A 26 4.98 -3.03 4.56
CA THR A 26 4.42 -4.29 4.02
C THR A 26 5.48 -5.37 3.97
N VAL A 27 5.23 -6.50 4.61
CA VAL A 27 6.08 -7.70 4.54
C VAL A 27 5.34 -8.77 3.76
N LEU A 28 5.95 -9.26 2.67
CA LEU A 28 5.35 -10.22 1.74
C LEU A 28 6.26 -11.42 1.58
N GLY A 29 5.75 -12.61 1.89
CA GLY A 29 6.37 -13.86 1.46
C GLY A 29 6.02 -14.10 0.00
N GLN A 30 7.03 -14.24 -0.86
CA GLN A 30 6.85 -14.43 -2.30
C GLN A 30 7.31 -15.83 -2.72
N TYR A 31 6.48 -16.49 -3.51
CA TYR A 31 6.79 -17.75 -4.17
C TYR A 31 6.93 -17.53 -5.67
N HIS A 32 8.10 -17.85 -6.21
CA HIS A 32 8.41 -17.72 -7.64
C HIS A 32 8.26 -19.08 -8.33
N PHE A 33 7.39 -19.13 -9.33
CA PHE A 33 7.13 -20.34 -10.10
C PHE A 33 8.17 -20.46 -11.23
N GLY A 34 9.11 -21.41 -11.06
CA GLY A 34 10.08 -21.79 -12.09
C GLY A 34 11.41 -21.03 -12.01
N SER A 35 12.51 -21.77 -11.95
CA SER A 35 13.88 -21.22 -11.90
C SER A 35 14.52 -21.04 -13.29
N GLU A 36 13.97 -21.63 -14.35
CA GLU A 36 14.69 -21.82 -15.64
C GLU A 36 13.99 -21.20 -16.88
N GLY A 37 13.09 -20.23 -16.70
CA GLY A 37 12.38 -19.58 -17.81
C GLY A 37 12.77 -18.12 -18.05
N LYS A 38 12.60 -17.63 -19.30
CA LYS A 38 12.60 -16.18 -19.63
C LYS A 38 11.44 -15.41 -18.96
N THR A 39 10.50 -16.13 -18.36
CA THR A 39 9.34 -15.58 -17.67
C THR A 39 9.21 -16.30 -16.34
N ARG A 40 9.24 -15.54 -15.24
CA ARG A 40 9.17 -16.02 -13.87
C ARG A 40 7.94 -15.38 -13.20
N PRO A 41 6.76 -16.02 -13.28
CA PRO A 41 5.61 -15.57 -12.53
C PRO A 41 5.83 -15.80 -11.03
N TYR A 42 5.30 -14.91 -10.20
CA TYR A 42 5.32 -15.04 -8.76
C TYR A 42 4.00 -14.63 -8.14
N VAL A 43 3.72 -15.20 -6.98
CA VAL A 43 2.64 -14.76 -6.10
C VAL A 43 3.21 -14.50 -4.73
N GLY A 44 2.64 -13.55 -4.02
CA GLY A 44 3.01 -13.28 -2.65
C GLY A 44 1.80 -12.99 -1.79
N ALA A 45 1.95 -13.29 -0.52
CA ALA A 45 0.98 -12.95 0.50
C ALA A 45 1.72 -12.51 1.76
N GLY A 46 1.08 -11.67 2.55
CA GLY A 46 1.68 -11.17 3.76
C GLY A 46 0.80 -10.18 4.49
N ILE A 47 1.46 -9.39 5.33
CA ILE A 47 0.83 -8.45 6.23
C ILE A 47 1.33 -7.04 5.95
N ASN A 48 0.44 -6.09 6.08
CA ASN A 48 0.72 -4.67 6.03
C ASN A 48 0.48 -4.09 7.42
N TYR A 49 1.40 -3.26 7.88
CA TYR A 49 1.21 -2.47 9.08
C TYR A 49 1.36 -1.00 8.71
N THR A 50 0.28 -0.25 8.76
CA THR A 50 0.27 1.18 8.41
C THR A 50 0.28 2.00 9.69
N ILE A 51 1.37 2.73 9.89
CA ILE A 51 1.52 3.69 10.99
C ILE A 51 1.06 5.05 10.49
N PHE A 52 0.12 5.66 11.21
CA PHE A 52 -0.33 7.02 11.00
C PHE A 52 0.39 7.95 12.00
N TYR A 53 0.92 9.09 11.53
CA TYR A 53 1.63 10.04 12.38
C TYR A 53 1.49 11.48 11.85
N GLY A 54 1.77 12.45 12.73
CA GLY A 54 1.83 13.87 12.35
C GLY A 54 0.47 14.48 12.03
N GLU A 55 -0.51 14.28 12.92
CA GLU A 55 -1.86 14.83 12.82
C GLU A 55 -1.88 16.35 13.03
N SER A 56 -2.59 17.06 12.16
CA SER A 56 -2.81 18.51 12.26
C SER A 56 -4.29 18.85 12.07
N GLY A 57 -4.76 19.91 12.73
CA GLY A 57 -6.17 20.33 12.68
C GLY A 57 -7.10 19.52 13.60
N ASP A 58 -8.39 19.46 13.24
CA ASP A 58 -9.42 18.73 14.00
C ASP A 58 -9.20 17.20 14.02
N LEU A 59 -8.27 16.69 13.21
CA LEU A 59 -7.83 15.29 13.23
C LEU A 59 -7.13 14.89 14.53
N GLN A 60 -6.60 15.84 15.32
CA GLN A 60 -6.02 15.54 16.65
C GLN A 60 -7.05 15.04 17.67
N LEU A 61 -8.35 15.26 17.40
CA LEU A 61 -9.45 14.77 18.24
C LEU A 61 -9.89 13.35 17.85
N LEU A 62 -9.53 12.89 16.65
CA LEU A 62 -9.62 11.48 16.32
C LEU A 62 -8.35 10.83 16.87
N ASN A 63 -8.49 10.15 17.99
CA ASN A 63 -7.52 9.20 18.48
C ASN A 63 -7.41 8.10 17.42
N LEU A 64 -6.61 8.30 16.36
CA LEU A 64 -6.41 7.33 15.29
C LEU A 64 -5.65 6.18 15.93
N ASP A 65 -6.42 5.20 16.41
CA ASP A 65 -5.97 4.05 17.16
C ASP A 65 -4.75 3.41 16.46
N SER A 66 -3.61 3.55 17.13
CA SER A 66 -2.42 2.69 17.11
C SER A 66 -2.28 1.69 15.94
N GLY A 67 -2.14 2.20 14.72
CA GLY A 67 -1.70 1.42 13.55
C GLY A 67 -2.73 0.43 13.00
N SER A 68 -3.00 0.52 11.70
CA SER A 68 -3.86 -0.46 11.04
C SER A 68 -3.04 -1.67 10.60
N LEU A 69 -3.47 -2.85 11.03
CA LEU A 69 -2.94 -4.12 10.55
C LEU A 69 -3.83 -4.64 9.44
N GLY A 70 -3.23 -4.78 8.27
CA GLY A 70 -3.86 -5.23 7.05
C GLY A 70 -3.24 -6.51 6.51
N TRP A 71 -3.91 -7.15 5.58
CA TRP A 71 -3.33 -8.23 4.78
C TRP A 71 -3.02 -7.72 3.38
N ALA A 72 -1.99 -8.29 2.77
CA ALA A 72 -1.57 -7.94 1.44
C ALA A 72 -1.39 -9.20 0.61
N VAL A 73 -1.85 -9.14 -0.63
CA VAL A 73 -1.57 -10.15 -1.65
C VAL A 73 -0.97 -9.46 -2.86
N GLN A 74 -0.06 -10.15 -3.53
CA GLN A 74 0.51 -9.68 -4.78
C GLN A 74 0.61 -10.83 -5.77
N ALA A 75 0.53 -10.48 -7.04
CA ALA A 75 0.83 -11.35 -8.14
C ALA A 75 1.63 -10.56 -9.16
N GLY A 76 2.67 -11.16 -9.70
CA GLY A 76 3.51 -10.48 -10.66
C GLY A 76 4.23 -11.43 -11.59
N LEU A 77 4.94 -10.82 -12.52
CA LEU A 77 5.62 -11.52 -13.59
C LEU A 77 6.90 -10.77 -13.95
N ASP A 78 8.00 -11.49 -13.81
CA ASP A 78 9.29 -11.04 -14.29
C ASP A 78 9.54 -11.63 -15.68
N LYS A 79 9.82 -10.77 -16.65
CA LYS A 79 10.19 -11.19 -18.00
C LYS A 79 11.58 -10.68 -18.34
N GLN A 80 12.49 -11.59 -18.65
CA GLN A 80 13.82 -11.23 -19.12
C GLN A 80 13.71 -10.70 -20.57
N ILE A 81 14.18 -9.47 -20.78
CA ILE A 81 14.19 -8.79 -22.07
C ILE A 81 15.65 -8.53 -22.44
N GLY A 82 16.24 -9.44 -23.22
CA GLY A 82 17.67 -9.41 -23.54
C GLY A 82 18.52 -10.15 -22.50
N ASP A 83 19.83 -9.93 -22.51
CA ASP A 83 20.75 -10.71 -21.67
C ASP A 83 20.74 -10.24 -20.20
N ASP A 84 20.65 -8.92 -19.96
CA ASP A 84 20.83 -8.34 -18.60
C ASP A 84 19.64 -7.50 -18.08
N LYS A 85 18.51 -7.43 -18.80
CA LYS A 85 17.36 -6.63 -18.37
C LYS A 85 16.16 -7.50 -18.03
N VAL A 86 15.46 -7.13 -16.97
CA VAL A 86 14.21 -7.75 -16.55
C VAL A 86 13.13 -6.68 -16.51
N PHE A 87 12.02 -6.96 -17.16
CA PHE A 87 10.79 -6.22 -16.99
C PHE A 87 9.96 -6.88 -15.89
N ASN A 88 9.70 -6.15 -14.82
CA ASN A 88 8.84 -6.59 -13.73
C ASN A 88 7.46 -5.97 -13.89
N PHE A 89 6.43 -6.80 -13.83
CA PHE A 89 5.04 -6.39 -13.73
C PHE A 89 4.48 -6.89 -12.41
N ASP A 90 4.09 -5.99 -11.51
CA ASP A 90 3.59 -6.31 -10.16
C ASP A 90 2.18 -5.73 -9.96
N LEU A 91 1.25 -6.57 -9.55
CA LEU A 91 -0.07 -6.18 -9.08
C LEU A 91 -0.17 -6.51 -7.59
N LYS A 92 -0.39 -5.48 -6.77
CA LYS A 92 -0.48 -5.61 -5.32
C LYS A 92 -1.81 -5.07 -4.82
N TYR A 93 -2.45 -5.86 -3.96
CA TYR A 93 -3.64 -5.48 -3.24
C TYR A 93 -3.34 -5.48 -1.74
N ILE A 94 -3.63 -4.36 -1.08
CA ILE A 94 -3.44 -4.19 0.36
C ILE A 94 -4.81 -3.86 0.94
N ALA A 95 -5.35 -4.77 1.74
CA ALA A 95 -6.51 -4.50 2.57
C ALA A 95 -6.02 -3.91 3.88
N ILE A 96 -6.43 -2.68 4.17
CA ILE A 96 -6.17 -1.98 5.43
C ILE A 96 -7.52 -2.00 6.17
N GLU A 97 -7.52 -2.46 7.42
CA GLU A 97 -8.72 -2.54 8.28
C GLU A 97 -8.72 -1.44 9.35
#